data_AF-A0A1H1FUP7-F1
#
_entry.id   AF-A0A1H1FUP7-F1
#
_cell.length_a   1.000
_cell.length_b   1.000
_cell.length_c   1.000
_cell.angle_alpha   90.00
_cell.angle_beta   90.00
_cell.angle_gamma   90.00
#
_symmetry.space_group_name_H-M   'P 1'
#
loop_
_entity.id
_entity.type
_entity.pdbx_description
1 polymer ?
#
loop_
_entity_poly.entity_id
_entity_poly.type
_entity_poly.pdbx_seq_one_letter_code
_entity_poly.pdbx_strand_id
1 'polypeptide(L)'
;MEKNKPEYATSPFREIPDLISHEIKDLYGLEIPENKEDEKIVYIVHKSYFGIFRKEIHISLFSGRAIDYRIVYSILGLPLK
;
A
#
# COMPACT_ATOMS: atom_id res chain seq x y z
N MET A 1 -39.29 -4.49 12.95
CA MET A 1 -38.25 -3.62 12.36
C MET A 1 -36.94 -4.38 12.41
N GLU A 2 -36.69 -5.22 11.42
CA GLU A 2 -35.46 -6.02 11.33
C GLU A 2 -34.46 -5.26 10.47
N LYS A 3 -33.24 -5.11 10.98
CA LYS A 3 -32.20 -4.23 10.44
C LYS A 3 -31.68 -4.79 9.12
N ASN A 4 -31.93 -4.10 8.02
CA ASN A 4 -31.18 -4.29 6.77
C ASN A 4 -29.74 -3.87 7.01
N LYS A 5 -28.88 -4.85 7.31
CA LYS A 5 -27.42 -4.71 7.30
C LYS A 5 -27.02 -4.69 5.82
N PRO A 6 -26.30 -3.66 5.32
CA PRO A 6 -25.88 -3.67 3.93
C PRO A 6 -24.92 -4.84 3.72
N GLU A 7 -25.32 -5.76 2.85
CA GLU A 7 -24.42 -6.74 2.28
C GLU A 7 -23.41 -5.98 1.44
N TYR A 8 -22.20 -5.80 1.98
CA TYR A 8 -21.10 -5.25 1.22
C TYR A 8 -20.86 -6.18 0.03
N ALA A 9 -21.14 -5.68 -1.17
CA ALA A 9 -20.90 -6.35 -2.43
C ALA A 9 -19.48 -6.92 -2.40
N THR A 10 -19.39 -8.25 -2.37
CA THR A 10 -18.11 -8.94 -2.41
C THR A 10 -17.53 -8.64 -3.78
N SER A 11 -16.50 -7.78 -3.82
CA SER A 11 -15.82 -7.41 -5.06
C SER A 11 -15.46 -8.69 -5.84
N PRO A 12 -15.81 -8.81 -7.13
CA PRO A 12 -15.54 -10.01 -7.93
C PRO A 12 -14.04 -10.33 -8.04
N PHE A 13 -13.19 -9.41 -7.62
CA PHE A 13 -11.76 -9.59 -7.57
C PHE A 13 -11.29 -10.37 -6.33
N ARG A 14 -12.11 -10.54 -5.27
CA ARG A 14 -11.72 -11.16 -3.98
C ARG A 14 -11.02 -12.52 -4.13
N GLU A 15 -11.31 -13.24 -5.20
CA GLU A 15 -10.74 -14.56 -5.52
C GLU A 15 -9.37 -14.52 -6.23
N ILE A 16 -8.95 -13.38 -6.79
CA ILE A 16 -7.62 -13.23 -7.39
C ILE A 16 -6.64 -12.85 -6.28
N PRO A 17 -5.63 -13.69 -5.97
CA PRO A 17 -4.61 -13.35 -5.00
C PRO A 17 -3.90 -12.07 -5.46
N ASP A 18 -3.88 -11.08 -4.58
CA ASP A 18 -3.15 -9.85 -4.80
C ASP A 18 -1.65 -10.13 -4.63
N LEU A 19 -1.03 -10.54 -5.74
CA LEU A 19 0.37 -10.93 -5.80
C LEU A 19 1.30 -9.81 -5.33
N ILE A 20 0.95 -8.56 -5.66
CA ILE A 20 1.72 -7.37 -5.27
C ILE A 20 1.61 -7.14 -3.76
N SER A 21 0.40 -7.27 -3.18
CA SER A 21 0.24 -7.21 -1.73
C SER A 21 1.03 -8.30 -1.00
N HIS A 22 1.08 -9.51 -1.55
CA HIS A 22 1.85 -10.60 -0.96
C HIS A 22 3.36 -10.33 -1.05
N GLU A 23 3.85 -9.91 -2.21
CA GLU A 23 5.25 -9.53 -2.41
C GLU A 23 5.68 -8.40 -1.46
N ILE A 24 4.83 -7.37 -1.29
CA ILE A 24 5.11 -6.26 -0.38
C ILE A 24 5.17 -6.72 1.07
N LYS A 25 4.29 -7.65 1.46
CA LYS A 25 4.31 -8.27 2.79
C LYS A 25 5.57 -9.09 3.02
N ASP A 26 5.98 -9.91 2.06
CA ASP A 26 7.15 -10.77 2.18
C ASP A 26 8.47 -9.99 2.16
N LEU A 27 8.60 -9.00 1.26
CA LEU A 27 9.83 -8.22 1.10
C LEU A 27 10.00 -7.11 2.13
N TYR A 28 8.89 -6.50 2.58
CA TYR A 28 8.93 -5.29 3.41
C TYR A 28 8.20 -5.44 4.74
N GLY A 29 7.49 -6.54 4.99
CA GLY A 29 6.71 -6.73 6.22
C GLY A 29 5.51 -5.78 6.33
N LEU A 30 5.05 -5.22 5.21
CA LEU A 30 3.97 -4.22 5.18
C LEU A 30 2.65 -4.86 4.77
N GLU A 31 1.60 -4.59 5.53
CA GLU A 31 0.25 -5.03 5.21
C GLU A 31 -0.53 -3.92 4.53
N ILE A 32 -1.14 -4.25 3.39
CA ILE A 32 -1.93 -3.30 2.59
C ILE A 32 -3.38 -3.37 3.08
N PRO A 33 -3.94 -2.25 3.57
CA PRO A 33 -5.31 -2.24 4.08
C PRO A 33 -6.32 -2.37 2.92
N GLU A 34 -7.21 -3.35 3.01
CA GLU A 34 -8.23 -3.64 1.98
C GLU A 34 -9.29 -2.54 1.77
N ASN A 35 -9.37 -1.55 2.67
CA ASN A 35 -10.48 -0.57 2.73
C ASN A 35 -10.06 0.89 2.64
N LYS A 36 -8.91 1.19 2.03
CA LYS A 36 -8.57 2.58 1.71
C LYS A 36 -9.16 2.97 0.36
N GLU A 37 -10.03 3.98 0.38
CA GLU A 37 -10.43 4.72 -0.83
C GLU A 37 -9.28 5.53 -1.42
N ASP A 38 -8.16 5.64 -0.71
CA ASP A 38 -6.94 6.29 -1.18
C ASP A 38 -6.37 5.55 -2.40
N GLU A 39 -6.17 6.25 -3.51
CA GLU A 39 -5.50 5.72 -4.71
C GLU A 39 -4.02 5.39 -4.48
N LYS A 40 -3.45 5.81 -3.35
CA LYS A 40 -2.03 5.67 -3.05
C LYS A 40 -1.73 5.60 -1.55
N ILE A 41 -0.84 4.69 -1.19
CA ILE A 41 -0.26 4.59 0.15
C ILE A 41 1.26 4.81 0.08
N VAL A 42 1.81 5.51 1.06
CA VAL A 42 3.26 5.69 1.21
C VAL A 42 3.70 5.19 2.56
N TYR A 43 4.62 4.22 2.57
CA TYR A 43 5.28 3.74 3.79
C TYR A 43 6.75 4.10 3.79
N ILE A 44 7.29 4.41 4.97
CA ILE A 44 8.72 4.55 5.19
C ILE A 44 9.28 3.17 5.46
N VAL A 45 10.05 2.63 4.53
CA VAL A 45 10.73 1.33 4.69
C VAL A 45 11.97 1.48 5.55
N HIS A 46 12.70 2.58 5.37
CA HIS A 46 13.93 2.84 6.12
C HIS A 46 14.17 4.33 6.26
N LYS A 47 14.77 4.72 7.39
CA LYS A 47 15.25 6.07 7.66
C LYS A 47 16.61 5.98 8.34
N SER A 48 17.62 6.64 7.80
CA SER A 48 18.97 6.66 8.39
C SER A 48 19.32 8.04 8.94
N TYR A 49 20.39 8.09 9.75
CA TYR A 49 21.08 9.27 10.31
C TYR A 49 20.23 10.54 10.40
N PHE A 50 19.38 10.62 11.43
CA PHE A 50 18.53 11.78 11.69
C PHE A 50 17.52 12.16 10.59
N GLY A 51 17.26 11.26 9.63
CA GLY A 51 16.35 11.51 8.51
C GLY A 51 17.02 12.04 7.25
N ILE A 52 18.34 12.04 7.19
CA ILE A 52 19.09 12.44 6.00
C ILE A 52 18.73 11.54 4.82
N PHE A 53 18.70 10.23 5.02
CA PHE A 53 18.26 9.30 3.98
C PHE A 53 16.95 8.63 4.37
N ARG A 54 16.04 8.57 3.41
CA ARG A 54 14.74 7.93 3.57
C ARG A 54 14.46 7.06 2.35
N LYS A 55 14.10 5.81 2.62
CA LYS A 55 13.59 4.86 1.64
C LYS A 55 12.09 4.73 1.86
N GLU A 56 11.33 5.05 0.83
CA GLU A 56 9.87 5.00 0.85
C GLU A 56 9.39 4.01 -0.20
N ILE A 57 8.30 3.31 0.11
CA ILE A 57 7.55 2.52 -0.86
C ILE A 57 6.23 3.23 -1.11
N HIS A 58 5.99 3.53 -2.38
CA HIS A 58 4.77 4.17 -2.86
C HIS A 58 3.96 3.11 -3.55
N ILE A 59 2.82 2.76 -2.97
CA ILE A 59 1.93 1.70 -3.44
C ILE A 59 0.73 2.38 -4.08
N SER A 60 0.44 2.03 -5.32
CA SER A 60 -0.77 2.46 -6.02
C SER A 60 -1.88 1.45 -5.74
N LEU A 61 -3.05 1.96 -5.37
CA LEU A 61 -4.22 1.15 -5.07
C LEU A 61 -5.31 1.36 -6.10
N PHE A 62 -6.04 0.29 -6.40
CA PHE A 62 -7.29 0.33 -7.15
C PHE A 62 -8.32 -0.54 -6.44
N SER A 63 -9.42 0.06 -6.00
CA SER A 63 -10.50 -0.66 -5.30
C SER A 63 -10.00 -1.51 -4.11
N GLY A 64 -9.11 -0.93 -3.29
CA GLY A 64 -8.55 -1.59 -2.11
C GLY A 64 -7.46 -2.63 -2.38
N ARG A 65 -6.99 -2.76 -3.64
CA ARG A 65 -5.94 -3.71 -4.04
C ARG A 65 -4.71 -3.01 -4.55
N ALA A 66 -3.54 -3.59 -4.28
CA ALA A 66 -2.29 -3.09 -4.82
C ALA A 66 -2.17 -3.45 -6.31
N ILE A 67 -1.97 -2.44 -7.14
CA ILE A 67 -1.81 -2.63 -8.59
C ILE A 67 -0.37 -2.40 -9.05
N ASP A 68 0.38 -1.61 -8.30
CA ASP A 68 1.76 -1.25 -8.60
C ASP A 68 2.45 -0.72 -7.34
N TYR A 69 3.77 -0.78 -7.31
CA TYR A 69 4.56 -0.08 -6.32
C TYR A 69 5.88 0.41 -6.89
N ARG A 70 6.38 1.51 -6.33
CA ARG A 70 7.71 2.02 -6.63
C ARG A 70 8.46 2.36 -5.36
N ILE A 71 9.77 2.14 -5.39
CA ILE A 71 10.67 2.56 -4.32
C ILE A 71 11.22 3.94 -4.64
N VAL A 72 11.08 4.87 -3.70
CA VAL A 72 11.62 6.21 -3.79
C VAL A 72 12.69 6.35 -2.72
N TYR A 73 13.88 6.76 -3.15
CA TYR A 73 14.96 7.12 -2.25
C TYR A 73 15.02 8.63 -2.15
N SER A 74 15.21 9.18 -0.96
CA SER A 74 15.48 10.59 -0.78
C SER A 74 16.69 10.82 0.11
N ILE A 75 17.47 11.85 -0.24
CA ILE A 75 18.62 12.33 0.53
C ILE A 75 18.36 13.81 0.83
N LEU A 76 18.51 14.22 2.09
CA LEU A 76 18.25 15.59 2.57
C LEU A 76 16.84 16.11 2.19
N GLY A 77 15.86 15.21 2.13
CA GLY A 77 14.48 15.54 1.73
C GLY A 77 14.27 15.71 0.22
N LEU A 78 15.31 15.51 -0.60
CA LEU A 78 15.21 15.54 -2.06
C LEU A 78 15.10 14.12 -2.62
N PRO A 79 14.09 13.82 -3.45
CA PRO A 79 13.98 12.53 -4.10
C PRO A 79 15.11 12.35 -5.12
N LEU A 80 15.76 11.18 -5.08
CA LEU A 80 16.67 10.73 -6.11
C LEU A 80 15.82 10.27 -7.31
N LYS A 81 16.05 10.88 -8.47
CA LYS A 81 15.41 10.53 -9.75
C LYS A 81 16.14 9.38 -10.41
#